data_AF-A0A1F9WBE4-F1
#
_entry.id   AF-A0A1F9WBE4-F1
#
_cell.length_a   1.000
_cell.length_b   1.000
_cell.length_c   1.000
_cell.angle_alpha   90.00
_cell.angle_beta   90.00
_cell.angle_gamma   90.00
#
_symmetry.space_group_name_H-M   'P 1'
#
loop_
_entity.id
_entity.type
_entity.pdbx_description
1 polymer ?
#
loop_
_entity_poly.entity_id
_entity_poly.type
_entity_poly.pdbx_seq_one_letter_code
_entity_poly.pdbx_strand_id
1 'polypeptide(L)'
;MKKNTCFALAAAALLAGLICRAPARCEDEAPANALLLMPSEKTAFDPRFQEFLNKNGARLTTAFPPSAFIGHVPRGLDAQLGKKYAVRVYRDKVDDMADFFKCGEKAVLAGNFWNKRFQEDPPAAPVIISHKVNQAGDEKLILRWNEIMRAVAYRLQISRDDTFARMELETVLAQNSFQLYTPFWADGVYYWRVAGRLTLNTGRFKEGAFSEAYSFSVARPPAPVNTHAPALPAAASFRRGALNWPRDPRFRYYRLQVARTRDFTAPLVDVFADTETFKTGGLPLERDTPYYMRLMGADDAGPGAWSKPSRIIIEAPVPAAKGAKKRRRG
;
A
#
# COMPACT_ATOMS: atom_id res chain seq x y z
N MET A 1 49.73 10.19 78.46
CA MET A 1 50.42 11.32 77.79
C MET A 1 49.68 11.67 76.51
N LYS A 2 49.24 12.94 76.42
CA LYS A 2 48.94 13.80 75.24
C LYS A 2 48.48 13.18 73.89
N LYS A 3 47.31 13.70 73.41
CA LYS A 3 47.00 14.22 72.05
C LYS A 3 46.97 13.18 70.90
N ASN A 4 46.17 13.25 69.83
CA ASN A 4 45.27 14.24 69.21
C ASN A 4 44.39 13.50 68.16
N THR A 5 43.19 14.04 67.93
CA THR A 5 42.34 14.06 66.70
C THR A 5 42.90 13.57 65.36
N CYS A 6 42.07 12.84 64.57
CA CYS A 6 41.59 13.32 63.26
C CYS A 6 40.43 12.47 62.67
N PHE A 7 39.49 13.16 62.03
CA PHE A 7 38.30 12.67 61.32
C PHE A 7 38.62 11.87 60.04
N ALA A 8 37.80 10.88 59.69
CA ALA A 8 37.28 10.68 58.33
C ALA A 8 36.10 9.69 58.32
N LEU A 9 35.00 10.13 57.72
CA LEU A 9 33.75 9.40 57.50
C LEU A 9 33.87 8.35 56.37
N ALA A 10 33.01 7.33 56.50
CA ALA A 10 32.25 6.63 55.47
C ALA A 10 32.98 5.66 54.51
N ALA A 11 32.65 4.37 54.63
CA ALA A 11 32.16 3.51 53.54
C ALA A 11 31.78 2.13 54.09
N ALA A 12 30.48 1.87 54.30
CA ALA A 12 29.99 0.50 54.51
C ALA A 12 28.98 0.18 53.39
N ALA A 13 29.40 -0.79 52.58
CA ALA A 13 28.70 -1.31 51.43
C ALA A 13 27.40 -2.04 51.82
N LEU A 14 26.33 -1.79 51.08
CA LEU A 14 25.17 -2.67 51.01
C LEU A 14 24.84 -2.91 49.54
N LEU A 15 25.25 -4.09 49.06
CA LEU A 15 24.84 -4.65 47.79
C LEU A 15 23.33 -4.97 47.85
N ALA A 16 22.55 -4.29 47.02
CA ALA A 16 21.27 -4.80 46.54
C ALA A 16 21.29 -4.70 45.01
N GLY A 17 21.77 -5.76 44.36
CA GLY A 17 21.78 -5.88 42.91
C GLY A 17 20.35 -5.90 42.38
N LEU A 18 19.95 -4.82 41.70
CA LEU A 18 18.78 -4.77 40.86
C LEU A 18 18.85 -5.89 39.81
N ILE A 19 17.92 -6.85 39.88
CA ILE A 19 17.56 -7.63 38.70
C ILE A 19 16.71 -6.69 37.85
N CYS A 20 17.35 -6.05 36.86
CA CYS A 20 16.68 -5.44 35.74
C CYS A 20 15.87 -6.53 35.03
N ARG A 21 14.59 -6.68 35.38
CA ARG A 21 13.62 -7.30 34.49
C ARG A 21 13.57 -6.40 33.26
N ALA A 22 14.06 -6.91 32.13
CA ALA A 22 13.80 -6.34 30.81
C ALA A 22 12.30 -6.02 30.69
N PRO A 23 11.91 -4.91 30.04
CA PRO A 23 10.50 -4.68 29.76
C PRO A 23 9.99 -5.91 28.99
N ALA A 24 8.92 -6.51 29.52
CA ALA A 24 8.24 -7.58 28.83
C ALA A 24 7.97 -7.13 27.39
N ARG A 25 8.25 -8.04 26.44
CA ARG A 25 7.87 -7.85 25.04
C ARG A 25 6.45 -7.31 24.99
N CYS A 26 6.27 -6.20 24.30
CA CYS A 26 4.98 -5.70 23.87
C CYS A 26 4.32 -6.85 23.10
N GLU A 27 3.42 -7.60 23.74
CA GLU A 27 2.52 -8.49 23.04
C GLU A 27 1.73 -7.63 22.06
N ASP A 28 1.62 -8.08 20.80
CA ASP A 28 0.85 -7.42 19.74
C ASP A 28 -0.54 -7.02 20.24
N GLU A 29 -0.70 -5.77 20.72
CA GLU A 29 -2.00 -5.21 21.02
C GLU A 29 -2.73 -5.06 19.70
N ALA A 30 -3.71 -5.93 19.45
CA ALA A 30 -4.52 -5.87 18.26
C ALA A 30 -5.10 -4.45 18.11
N PRO A 31 -4.91 -3.80 16.95
CA PRO A 31 -5.29 -2.40 16.78
C PRO A 31 -6.80 -2.24 17.02
N ALA A 32 -7.17 -1.11 17.64
CA ALA A 32 -8.56 -0.78 17.89
C ALA A 32 -9.36 -0.74 16.59
N ASN A 33 -10.49 -1.47 16.55
CA ASN A 33 -11.30 -1.69 15.34
C ASN A 33 -12.79 -1.38 15.56
N ALA A 34 -13.15 -0.80 16.71
CA ALA A 34 -14.50 -0.36 17.03
C ALA A 34 -14.51 0.87 17.96
N LEU A 35 -15.48 1.76 17.74
CA LEU A 35 -15.94 2.78 18.68
C LEU A 35 -17.28 2.31 19.25
N LEU A 36 -17.40 2.31 20.57
CA LEU A 36 -18.56 1.87 21.31
C LEU A 36 -19.20 3.06 22.01
N LEU A 37 -20.48 3.28 21.76
CA LEU A 37 -21.30 4.24 22.48
C LEU A 37 -22.26 3.47 23.40
N MET A 38 -22.13 3.71 24.69
CA MET A 38 -22.83 3.02 25.77
C MET A 38 -23.87 3.94 26.41
N PRO A 39 -24.98 3.39 26.91
CA PRO A 39 -26.04 4.19 27.54
C PRO A 39 -25.60 4.86 28.85
N SER A 40 -24.63 4.30 29.57
CA SER A 40 -24.14 4.85 30.84
C SER A 40 -22.74 4.31 31.19
N GLU A 41 -21.98 5.08 31.98
CA GLU A 41 -20.69 4.65 32.55
C GLU A 41 -20.82 3.37 33.39
N LYS A 42 -21.98 3.14 34.01
CA LYS A 42 -22.24 1.95 34.82
C LYS A 42 -22.14 0.67 33.98
N THR A 43 -22.52 0.73 32.71
CA THR A 43 -22.39 -0.40 31.78
C THR A 43 -20.92 -0.70 31.48
N ALA A 44 -20.10 0.35 31.30
CA ALA A 44 -18.69 0.19 31.00
C ALA A 44 -17.90 -0.40 32.17
N PHE A 45 -18.24 -0.04 33.41
CA PHE A 45 -17.55 -0.51 34.61
C PHE A 45 -18.25 -1.69 35.32
N ASP A 46 -19.31 -2.25 34.73
CA ASP A 46 -19.97 -3.45 35.26
C ASP A 46 -19.01 -4.65 35.16
N PRO A 47 -18.72 -5.36 36.28
CA PRO A 47 -17.86 -6.54 36.27
C PRO A 47 -18.32 -7.62 35.28
N ARG A 48 -19.64 -7.82 35.10
CA ARG A 48 -20.21 -8.80 34.17
C ARG A 48 -20.00 -8.39 32.71
N PHE A 49 -19.97 -7.09 32.43
CA PHE A 49 -19.66 -6.58 31.10
C PHE A 49 -18.17 -6.76 30.78
N GLN A 50 -17.29 -6.44 31.72
CA GLN A 50 -15.85 -6.64 31.57
C GLN A 50 -15.49 -8.13 31.40
N GLU A 51 -16.11 -9.01 32.19
CA GLU A 51 -15.96 -10.46 32.03
C GLU A 51 -16.46 -10.95 30.66
N PHE A 52 -17.60 -10.42 30.20
CA PHE A 52 -18.14 -10.72 28.87
C PHE A 52 -17.17 -10.31 27.75
N LEU A 53 -16.59 -9.11 27.81
CA LEU A 53 -15.61 -8.66 26.82
C LEU A 53 -14.39 -9.58 26.80
N ASN A 54 -13.79 -9.83 27.97
CA ASN A 54 -12.59 -10.67 28.11
C ASN A 54 -12.82 -12.09 27.59
N LYS A 55 -13.94 -12.72 27.96
CA LYS A 55 -14.30 -14.07 27.52
C LYS A 55 -14.44 -14.19 26.00
N ASN A 56 -14.86 -13.12 25.34
CA ASN A 56 -15.10 -13.09 23.90
C ASN A 56 -13.97 -12.42 23.11
N GLY A 57 -12.81 -12.16 23.73
CA GLY A 57 -11.65 -11.56 23.06
C GLY A 57 -11.83 -10.10 22.66
N ALA A 58 -12.77 -9.37 23.28
CA ALA A 58 -12.92 -7.94 23.13
C ALA A 58 -12.19 -7.19 24.25
N ARG A 59 -11.60 -6.03 23.93
CA ARG A 59 -10.83 -5.20 24.86
C ARG A 59 -11.03 -3.72 24.55
N LEU A 60 -11.19 -2.89 25.58
CA LEU A 60 -11.25 -1.43 25.45
C LEU A 60 -9.84 -0.86 25.62
N THR A 61 -9.40 0.00 24.71
CA THR A 61 -8.05 0.59 24.68
C THR A 61 -8.05 2.07 25.05
N THR A 62 -9.17 2.77 24.83
CA THR A 62 -9.28 4.21 25.10
C THR A 62 -10.67 4.52 25.63
N ALA A 63 -10.73 5.26 26.73
CA ALA A 63 -11.98 5.60 27.40
C ALA A 63 -12.26 7.11 27.32
N PHE A 64 -13.50 7.44 26.96
CA PHE A 64 -14.07 8.77 26.96
C PHE A 64 -15.35 8.74 27.83
N PRO A 65 -15.21 8.57 29.16
CA PRO A 65 -16.35 8.43 30.05
C PRO A 65 -17.26 9.68 29.97
N PRO A 66 -18.58 9.54 30.20
CA PRO A 66 -19.24 8.35 30.73
C PRO A 66 -19.60 7.29 29.67
N SER A 67 -19.71 7.67 28.40
CA SER A 67 -20.49 6.88 27.43
C SER A 67 -19.72 6.36 26.23
N ALA A 68 -18.49 6.81 25.95
CA ALA A 68 -17.80 6.43 24.72
C ALA A 68 -16.46 5.73 25.00
N PHE A 69 -16.19 4.66 24.25
CA PHE A 69 -14.99 3.84 24.40
C PHE A 69 -14.51 3.35 23.04
N ILE A 70 -13.20 3.20 22.87
CA ILE A 70 -12.58 2.68 21.65
C ILE A 70 -11.81 1.42 22.01
N GLY A 71 -11.84 0.41 21.15
CA GLY A 71 -11.14 -0.84 21.42
C GLY A 71 -11.16 -1.85 20.29
N HIS A 72 -10.66 -3.04 20.59
CA HIS A 72 -10.74 -4.20 19.73
C HIS A 72 -11.99 -5.02 20.09
N VAL A 73 -12.89 -5.22 19.14
CA VAL A 73 -14.11 -6.01 19.29
C VAL A 73 -14.25 -6.95 18.09
N PRO A 74 -14.31 -8.27 18.26
CA PRO A 74 -14.63 -9.20 17.17
C PRO A 74 -16.00 -8.91 16.54
N ARG A 75 -16.10 -8.93 15.20
CA ARG A 75 -17.33 -8.57 14.45
C ARG A 75 -18.56 -9.38 14.85
N GLY A 76 -18.37 -10.63 15.29
CA GLY A 76 -19.47 -11.49 15.74
C GLY A 76 -20.19 -11.01 17.01
N LEU A 77 -19.63 -10.04 17.74
CA LEU A 77 -20.19 -9.55 19.00
C LEU A 77 -21.12 -8.34 18.86
N ASP A 78 -21.14 -7.67 17.70
CA ASP A 78 -21.84 -6.40 17.51
C ASP A 78 -23.34 -6.54 17.86
N ALA A 79 -23.98 -7.62 17.40
CA ALA A 79 -25.39 -7.91 17.70
C ALA A 79 -25.64 -8.24 19.19
N GLN A 80 -24.70 -8.93 19.85
CA GLN A 80 -24.84 -9.29 21.27
C GLN A 80 -24.66 -8.06 22.17
N LEU A 81 -23.69 -7.20 21.84
CA LEU A 81 -23.45 -5.93 22.52
C LEU A 81 -24.67 -5.01 22.42
N GLY A 82 -25.28 -4.92 21.24
CA GLY A 82 -26.52 -4.17 21.05
C GLY A 82 -27.70 -4.73 21.85
N LYS A 83 -27.95 -6.05 21.78
CA LYS A 83 -29.13 -6.66 22.44
C LYS A 83 -29.02 -6.72 23.96
N LYS A 84 -27.85 -7.11 24.48
CA LYS A 84 -27.68 -7.41 25.91
C LYS A 84 -27.30 -6.18 26.74
N TYR A 85 -26.58 -5.24 26.14
CA TYR A 85 -26.01 -4.09 26.85
C TYR A 85 -26.41 -2.74 26.24
N ALA A 86 -27.27 -2.74 25.22
CA ALA A 86 -27.71 -1.54 24.49
C ALA A 86 -26.53 -0.69 23.95
N VAL A 87 -25.40 -1.35 23.62
CA VAL A 87 -24.20 -0.69 23.10
C VAL A 87 -24.31 -0.54 21.60
N ARG A 88 -24.07 0.68 21.10
CA ARG A 88 -23.92 0.95 19.67
C ARG A 88 -22.46 0.83 19.27
N VAL A 89 -22.19 0.02 18.25
CA VAL A 89 -20.84 -0.26 17.76
C VAL A 89 -20.66 0.39 16.39
N TYR A 90 -19.72 1.31 16.30
CA TYR A 90 -19.33 2.00 15.08
C TYR A 90 -18.01 1.40 14.56
N ARG A 91 -18.00 1.02 13.28
CA ARG A 91 -16.87 0.37 12.58
C ARG A 91 -16.24 1.26 11.50
N ASP A 92 -17.03 2.19 10.98
CA ASP A 92 -16.65 3.12 9.92
C ASP A 92 -16.71 4.56 10.46
N LYS A 93 -16.50 5.55 9.57
CA LYS A 93 -16.66 6.96 9.90
C LYS A 93 -18.07 7.22 10.43
N VAL A 94 -18.16 7.97 11.52
CA VAL A 94 -19.43 8.42 12.08
C VAL A 94 -19.83 9.72 11.39
N ASP A 95 -20.71 9.63 10.39
CA ASP A 95 -21.23 10.82 9.70
C ASP A 95 -22.38 11.48 10.48
N ASP A 96 -23.22 10.69 11.15
CA ASP A 96 -24.27 11.17 12.05
C ASP A 96 -23.79 11.13 13.52
N MET A 97 -23.57 12.31 14.09
CA MET A 97 -23.08 12.49 15.45
C MET A 97 -24.20 12.73 16.47
N ALA A 98 -25.49 12.64 16.08
CA ALA A 98 -26.64 12.95 16.94
C ALA A 98 -26.63 12.21 18.28
N ASP A 99 -26.25 10.93 18.27
CA ASP A 99 -26.18 10.13 19.49
C ASP A 99 -25.02 10.53 20.41
N PHE A 100 -23.90 10.96 19.81
CA PHE A 100 -22.75 11.43 20.56
C PHE A 100 -23.05 12.76 21.25
N PHE A 101 -23.79 13.67 20.59
CA PHE A 101 -24.26 14.90 21.21
C PHE A 101 -25.17 14.64 22.42
N LYS A 102 -26.05 13.62 22.36
CA LYS A 102 -26.89 13.21 23.51
C LYS A 102 -26.07 12.66 24.67
N CYS A 103 -24.91 12.06 24.40
CA CYS A 103 -24.01 11.48 25.39
C CYS A 103 -22.98 12.48 25.96
N GLY A 104 -23.00 13.74 25.51
CA GLY A 104 -22.17 14.82 26.02
C GLY A 104 -20.81 15.00 25.31
N GLU A 105 -20.09 16.05 25.70
CA GLU A 105 -18.88 16.53 25.00
C GLU A 105 -17.79 15.47 24.86
N LYS A 106 -17.57 14.64 25.89
CA LYS A 106 -16.56 13.57 25.83
C LYS A 106 -16.91 12.49 24.80
N ALA A 107 -18.19 12.19 24.60
CA ALA A 107 -18.61 11.29 23.54
C ALA A 107 -18.40 11.92 22.15
N VAL A 108 -18.71 13.21 22.00
CA VAL A 108 -18.41 13.96 20.77
C VAL A 108 -16.90 13.96 20.47
N LEU A 109 -16.06 14.18 21.49
CA LEU A 109 -14.60 14.08 21.37
C LEU A 109 -14.16 12.68 20.95
N ALA A 110 -14.77 11.62 21.48
CA ALA A 110 -14.50 10.25 21.09
C ALA A 110 -14.85 9.99 19.63
N GLY A 111 -16.02 10.44 19.18
CA GLY A 111 -16.45 10.34 17.78
C GLY A 111 -15.53 11.13 16.85
N ASN A 112 -15.11 12.34 17.24
CA ASN A 112 -14.13 13.13 16.49
C ASN A 112 -12.75 12.44 16.44
N PHE A 113 -12.28 11.91 17.57
CA PHE A 113 -11.02 11.17 17.65
C PHE A 113 -11.05 9.89 16.80
N TRP A 114 -12.16 9.17 16.81
CA TRP A 114 -12.41 8.03 15.93
C TRP A 114 -12.43 8.46 14.46
N ASN A 115 -13.17 9.51 14.14
CA ASN A 115 -13.28 10.07 12.79
C ASN A 115 -11.94 10.58 12.25
N LYS A 116 -11.00 11.03 13.08
CA LYS A 116 -9.62 11.36 12.65
C LYS A 116 -8.89 10.18 11.99
N ARG A 117 -9.29 8.94 12.26
CA ARG A 117 -8.76 7.75 11.54
C ARG A 117 -9.27 7.65 10.10
N PHE A 118 -10.39 8.31 9.81
CA PHE A 118 -11.05 8.38 8.50
C PHE A 118 -10.88 9.75 7.84
N GLN A 119 -10.51 10.78 8.60
CA GLN A 119 -10.27 12.12 8.11
C GLN A 119 -8.93 12.15 7.39
N GLU A 120 -9.01 12.30 6.08
CA GLU A 120 -7.96 12.86 5.26
C GLU A 120 -8.52 14.18 4.75
N ASP A 121 -7.75 15.28 4.86
CA ASP A 121 -7.97 16.38 3.94
C ASP A 121 -8.02 15.77 2.55
N PRO A 122 -9.11 15.97 1.77
CA PRO A 122 -9.24 15.36 0.46
C PRO A 122 -7.97 15.69 -0.32
N PRO A 123 -7.25 14.68 -0.83
CA PRO A 123 -5.95 14.90 -1.42
C PRO A 123 -6.13 15.82 -2.63
N ALA A 124 -5.31 16.87 -2.72
CA ALA A 124 -5.16 17.59 -3.96
C ALA A 124 -4.80 16.58 -5.05
N ALA A 125 -5.51 16.62 -6.18
CA ALA A 125 -5.16 15.79 -7.33
C ALA A 125 -3.69 16.02 -7.70
N PRO A 126 -2.98 15.00 -8.25
CA PRO A 126 -1.59 15.19 -8.60
C PRO A 126 -1.46 16.33 -9.61
N VAL A 127 -0.58 17.29 -9.33
CA VAL A 127 -0.15 18.31 -10.26
C VAL A 127 0.88 17.69 -11.18
N ILE A 128 0.59 17.70 -12.48
CA ILE A 128 1.50 17.22 -13.51
C ILE A 128 2.61 18.24 -13.72
N ILE A 129 3.87 17.78 -13.66
CA ILE A 129 5.08 18.61 -13.81
C ILE A 129 5.73 18.38 -15.18
N SER A 130 5.23 17.41 -15.96
CA SER A 130 5.80 17.12 -17.28
C SER A 130 5.46 18.25 -18.26
N HIS A 131 6.47 19.05 -18.61
CA HIS A 131 6.36 20.14 -19.59
C HIS A 131 7.09 19.87 -20.91
N LYS A 132 7.52 18.63 -21.20
CA LYS A 132 8.14 18.34 -22.51
C LYS A 132 7.08 18.11 -23.59
N VAL A 133 6.46 19.19 -24.05
CA VAL A 133 6.10 19.33 -25.46
C VAL A 133 7.37 19.76 -26.19
N ASN A 134 8.29 18.82 -26.41
CA ASN A 134 9.36 19.03 -27.37
C ASN A 134 9.19 17.97 -28.44
N GLN A 135 9.09 18.43 -29.68
CA GLN A 135 8.94 17.66 -30.91
C GLN A 135 9.63 16.29 -30.82
N ALA A 136 8.90 15.23 -31.22
CA ALA A 136 9.38 13.85 -31.19
C ALA A 136 10.55 13.67 -32.18
N GLY A 137 11.77 13.93 -31.69
CA GLY A 137 13.01 13.29 -32.14
C GLY A 137 13.54 12.27 -31.12
N ASP A 138 13.03 12.27 -29.88
CA ASP A 138 13.45 11.36 -28.82
C ASP A 138 12.55 10.11 -28.76
N GLU A 139 13.15 8.91 -28.81
CA GLU A 139 12.46 7.60 -28.73
C GLU A 139 11.81 7.32 -27.36
N LYS A 140 12.05 8.19 -26.38
CA LYS A 140 11.72 8.02 -24.96
C LYS A 140 11.09 9.28 -24.39
N LEU A 141 9.91 9.13 -23.79
CA LEU A 141 9.19 10.19 -23.09
C LEU A 141 9.01 9.82 -21.61
N ILE A 142 9.12 10.80 -20.72
CA ILE A 142 8.92 10.61 -19.28
C ILE A 142 7.80 11.57 -18.83
N LEU A 143 6.71 10.98 -18.36
CA LEU A 143 5.62 11.68 -17.68
C LEU A 143 5.95 11.78 -16.19
N ARG A 144 5.79 12.96 -15.59
CA ARG A 144 6.09 13.22 -14.18
C ARG A 144 4.98 14.05 -13.56
N TRP A 145 4.70 13.77 -12.29
CA TRP A 145 3.77 14.52 -11.46
C TRP A 145 4.35 14.70 -10.06
N ASN A 146 3.78 15.63 -9.29
CA ASN A 146 4.17 15.83 -7.91
C ASN A 146 3.85 14.59 -7.06
N GLU A 147 4.65 14.37 -6.02
CA GLU A 147 4.33 13.35 -5.04
C GLU A 147 3.18 13.83 -4.15
N ILE A 148 2.17 12.97 -3.96
CA ILE A 148 1.09 13.20 -3.01
C ILE A 148 1.49 12.59 -1.67
N MET A 149 1.40 13.39 -0.61
CA MET A 149 1.64 12.93 0.75
C MET A 149 0.73 11.74 1.08
N ARG A 150 1.31 10.64 1.59
CA ARG A 150 0.64 9.35 1.91
C ARG A 150 0.11 8.56 0.71
N ALA A 151 0.40 8.97 -0.53
CA ALA A 151 0.18 8.10 -1.68
C ALA A 151 1.17 6.93 -1.65
N VAL A 152 0.63 5.72 -1.78
CA VAL A 152 1.40 4.48 -1.86
C VAL A 152 1.50 3.96 -3.29
N ALA A 153 0.63 4.44 -4.17
CA ALA A 153 0.66 4.19 -5.60
C ALA A 153 -0.09 5.30 -6.35
N TYR A 154 -0.01 5.26 -7.68
CA TYR A 154 -0.69 6.14 -8.61
C TYR A 154 -1.35 5.31 -9.69
N ARG A 155 -2.59 5.64 -10.04
CA ARG A 155 -3.26 5.10 -11.22
C ARG A 155 -3.07 6.08 -12.37
N LEU A 156 -2.39 5.65 -13.41
CA LEU A 156 -2.16 6.41 -14.63
C LEU A 156 -3.09 5.90 -15.74
N GLN A 157 -3.72 6.83 -16.45
CA GLN A 157 -4.51 6.54 -17.64
C GLN A 157 -3.97 7.35 -18.82
N ILE A 158 -3.89 6.70 -19.99
CA ILE A 158 -3.56 7.31 -21.27
C ILE A 158 -4.64 6.92 -22.29
N SER A 159 -5.14 7.89 -23.04
CA SER A 159 -6.18 7.73 -24.05
C SER A 159 -5.91 8.62 -25.27
N ARG A 160 -6.57 8.35 -26.39
CA ARG A 160 -6.67 9.28 -27.53
C ARG A 160 -7.83 10.27 -27.41
N ASP A 161 -8.66 10.07 -26.39
CA ASP A 161 -9.87 10.83 -26.11
C ASP A 161 -9.71 11.53 -24.74
N ASP A 162 -9.96 12.83 -24.69
CA ASP A 162 -9.84 13.64 -23.48
C ASP A 162 -10.93 13.32 -22.44
N THR A 163 -11.99 12.61 -22.85
CA THR A 163 -13.01 12.08 -21.94
C THR A 163 -12.58 10.77 -21.27
N PHE A 164 -11.50 10.12 -21.74
CA PHE A 164 -11.02 8.82 -21.29
C PHE A 164 -12.08 7.70 -21.39
N ALA A 165 -12.98 7.77 -22.38
CA ALA A 165 -13.99 6.73 -22.62
C ALA A 165 -13.37 5.38 -23.02
N ARG A 166 -12.18 5.41 -23.63
CA ARG A 166 -11.40 4.23 -24.00
C ARG A 166 -9.94 4.44 -23.63
N MET A 167 -9.37 3.50 -22.88
CA MET A 167 -7.99 3.59 -22.42
C MET A 167 -7.08 2.83 -23.40
N GLU A 168 -6.05 3.51 -23.88
CA GLU A 168 -4.93 2.90 -24.63
C GLU A 168 -3.95 2.23 -23.66
N LEU A 169 -3.84 2.80 -22.46
CA LEU A 169 -3.05 2.27 -21.37
C LEU A 169 -3.68 2.67 -20.04
N GLU A 170 -3.73 1.71 -19.12
CA GLU A 170 -4.06 1.93 -17.73
C GLU A 170 -3.13 1.09 -16.86
N THR A 171 -2.51 1.70 -15.86
CA THR A 171 -1.49 1.03 -15.04
C THR A 171 -1.43 1.63 -13.63
N VAL A 172 -0.91 0.84 -12.69
CA VAL A 172 -0.70 1.26 -11.29
C VAL A 172 0.79 1.25 -10.97
N LEU A 173 1.30 2.37 -10.46
CA LEU A 173 2.72 2.63 -10.27
C LEU A 173 2.99 3.11 -8.85
N ALA A 174 4.06 2.64 -8.21
CA ALA A 174 4.49 3.21 -6.92
C ALA A 174 5.21 4.56 -7.06
N GLN A 175 5.82 4.80 -8.22
CA GLN A 175 6.61 6.00 -8.48
C GLN A 175 5.73 7.11 -9.05
N ASN A 176 6.14 8.36 -8.85
CA ASN A 176 5.49 9.56 -9.40
C ASN A 176 5.95 9.92 -10.82
N SER A 177 6.41 8.92 -11.57
CA SER A 177 6.85 9.07 -12.95
C SER A 177 6.53 7.84 -13.76
N PHE A 178 6.26 8.03 -15.05
CA PHE A 178 6.04 6.97 -16.00
C PHE A 178 6.87 7.19 -17.25
N GLN A 179 7.59 6.15 -17.67
CA GLN A 179 8.41 6.17 -18.85
C GLN A 179 7.71 5.40 -19.96
N LEU A 180 7.67 5.98 -21.15
CA LEU A 180 7.16 5.33 -22.36
C LEU A 180 8.16 5.47 -23.50
N TYR A 181 8.08 4.54 -24.44
CA TYR A 181 8.88 4.58 -25.68
C TYR A 181 7.96 4.78 -26.86
N THR A 182 8.23 5.82 -27.65
CA THR A 182 7.41 6.18 -28.81
C THR A 182 7.27 5.04 -29.83
N PRO A 183 8.22 4.08 -29.98
CA PRO A 183 8.02 2.86 -30.75
C PRO A 183 6.72 2.09 -30.54
N PHE A 184 6.15 2.11 -29.33
CA PHE A 184 4.92 1.36 -29.03
C PHE A 184 3.62 2.13 -29.32
N TRP A 185 3.71 3.37 -29.79
CA TRP A 185 2.57 4.26 -29.95
C TRP A 185 2.45 4.69 -31.41
N ALA A 186 1.23 4.70 -31.93
CA ALA A 186 0.97 5.23 -33.26
C ALA A 186 0.94 6.76 -33.22
N ASP A 187 1.14 7.38 -34.37
CA ASP A 187 1.12 8.83 -34.49
C ASP A 187 -0.23 9.42 -34.07
N GLY A 188 -0.16 10.58 -33.44
CA GLY A 188 -1.34 11.29 -32.96
C GLY A 188 -1.15 11.93 -31.60
N VAL A 189 -2.22 12.56 -31.13
CA VAL A 189 -2.30 13.20 -29.82
C VAL A 189 -2.88 12.21 -28.81
N TYR A 190 -2.25 12.15 -27.64
CA TYR A 190 -2.69 11.35 -26.52
C TYR A 190 -2.91 12.24 -25.31
N TYR A 191 -3.95 11.94 -24.55
CA TYR A 191 -4.30 12.56 -23.29
C TYR A 191 -3.96 11.62 -22.15
N TRP A 192 -3.48 12.17 -21.05
CA TRP A 192 -3.14 11.40 -19.86
C TRP A 192 -3.54 12.14 -18.59
N ARG A 193 -3.88 11.36 -17.57
CA ARG A 193 -4.24 11.85 -16.24
C ARG A 193 -3.80 10.85 -15.19
N VAL A 194 -3.61 11.32 -13.97
CA VAL A 194 -3.14 10.49 -12.87
C VAL A 194 -3.95 10.73 -11.59
N ALA A 195 -4.24 9.66 -10.85
CA ALA A 195 -4.87 9.72 -9.53
C ALA A 195 -3.96 9.06 -8.48
N GLY A 196 -3.86 9.68 -7.31
CA GLY A 196 -3.15 9.09 -6.16
C GLY A 196 -3.98 7.98 -5.52
N ARG A 197 -3.32 6.89 -5.12
CA ARG A 197 -3.88 5.84 -4.25
C ARG A 197 -3.22 5.93 -2.89
N LEU A 198 -4.02 6.15 -1.86
CA LEU A 198 -3.57 6.39 -0.51
C LEU A 198 -3.96 5.23 0.40
N THR A 199 -3.17 5.05 1.46
CA THR A 199 -3.54 4.18 2.57
C THR A 199 -4.04 5.04 3.72
N LEU A 200 -5.33 4.87 4.05
CA LEU A 200 -5.98 5.50 5.19
C LEU A 200 -5.30 5.05 6.50
N ASN A 201 -5.44 5.82 7.57
CA ASN A 201 -4.96 5.41 8.91
C ASN A 201 -5.62 4.11 9.41
N THR A 202 -6.73 3.71 8.79
CA THR A 202 -7.41 2.42 9.02
C THR A 202 -6.76 1.24 8.27
N GLY A 203 -5.76 1.49 7.44
CA GLY A 203 -5.14 0.49 6.55
C GLY A 203 -5.92 0.22 5.26
N ARG A 204 -7.08 0.86 5.04
CA ARG A 204 -7.85 0.74 3.79
C ARG A 204 -7.23 1.59 2.69
N PHE A 205 -7.37 1.15 1.43
CA PHE A 205 -6.97 1.94 0.27
C PHE A 205 -8.10 2.85 -0.21
N LYS A 206 -7.74 4.06 -0.64
CA LYS A 206 -8.65 5.00 -1.30
C LYS A 206 -7.97 5.64 -2.52
N GLU A 207 -8.69 5.74 -3.62
CA GLU A 207 -8.26 6.48 -4.80
C GLU A 207 -8.76 7.93 -4.71
N GLY A 208 -7.86 8.89 -4.96
CA GLY A 208 -8.17 10.31 -5.05
C GLY A 208 -8.80 10.68 -6.40
N ALA A 209 -9.11 11.96 -6.57
CA ALA A 209 -9.52 12.47 -7.87
C ALA A 209 -8.36 12.38 -8.88
N PHE A 210 -8.71 12.23 -10.15
CA PHE A 210 -7.73 12.39 -11.23
C PHE A 210 -7.30 13.85 -11.35
N SER A 211 -6.07 14.06 -11.80
CA SER A 211 -5.58 15.34 -12.29
C SER A 211 -6.42 15.84 -13.47
N GLU A 212 -6.27 17.13 -13.79
CA GLU A 212 -6.59 17.63 -15.13
C GLU A 212 -5.89 16.78 -16.20
N ALA A 213 -6.48 16.73 -17.40
CA ALA A 213 -5.92 16.02 -18.53
C ALA A 213 -4.80 16.84 -19.17
N TYR A 214 -3.67 16.19 -19.42
CA TYR A 214 -2.54 16.77 -20.17
C TYR A 214 -2.34 15.97 -21.44
N SER A 215 -1.72 16.57 -22.45
CA SER A 215 -1.50 15.90 -23.73
C SER A 215 -0.03 15.80 -24.10
N PHE A 216 0.27 14.82 -24.95
CA PHE A 216 1.53 14.71 -25.68
C PHE A 216 1.23 14.21 -27.10
N SER A 217 2.12 14.49 -28.05
CA SER A 217 2.00 14.02 -29.43
C SER A 217 3.11 13.03 -29.75
N VAL A 218 2.75 11.96 -30.45
CA VAL A 218 3.69 11.04 -31.08
C VAL A 218 3.72 11.33 -32.58
N ALA A 219 4.90 11.51 -33.14
CA ALA A 219 5.12 11.66 -34.57
C ALA A 219 6.36 10.84 -34.92
N ARG A 220 6.21 9.82 -35.76
CA ARG A 220 7.31 8.95 -36.18
C ARG A 220 7.29 8.73 -37.69
N PRO A 221 8.46 8.52 -38.32
CA PRO A 221 8.50 8.08 -39.70
C PRO A 221 7.74 6.76 -39.87
N PRO A 222 7.10 6.53 -41.03
CA PRO A 222 6.53 5.22 -41.35
C PRO A 222 7.61 4.15 -41.25
N ALA A 223 7.26 3.06 -40.58
CA ALA A 223 8.16 1.94 -40.35
C ALA A 223 7.49 0.63 -40.76
N PRO A 224 8.27 -0.37 -41.23
CA PRO A 224 7.72 -1.67 -41.57
C PRO A 224 7.12 -2.36 -40.34
N VAL A 225 6.04 -3.10 -40.56
CA VAL A 225 5.39 -3.87 -39.50
C VAL A 225 6.34 -4.98 -39.04
N ASN A 226 6.70 -4.97 -37.76
CA ASN A 226 7.43 -6.06 -37.14
C ASN A 226 6.42 -7.11 -36.65
N THR A 227 6.53 -8.35 -37.12
CA THR A 227 5.64 -9.45 -36.73
C THR A 227 6.28 -10.43 -35.74
N HIS A 228 7.53 -10.20 -35.34
CA HIS A 228 8.21 -11.04 -34.36
C HIS A 228 7.70 -10.76 -32.95
N ALA A 229 7.69 -11.78 -32.10
CA ALA A 229 7.33 -11.67 -30.69
C ALA A 229 8.46 -12.19 -29.80
N PRO A 230 8.71 -11.58 -28.62
CA PRO A 230 9.63 -12.12 -27.64
C PRO A 230 9.23 -13.55 -27.23
N ALA A 231 10.21 -14.43 -27.08
CA ALA A 231 9.99 -15.79 -26.61
C ALA A 231 9.89 -15.83 -25.08
N LEU A 232 8.78 -16.35 -24.57
CA LEU A 232 8.57 -16.60 -23.14
C LEU A 232 8.32 -18.08 -22.87
N PRO A 233 8.78 -18.62 -21.73
CA PRO A 233 8.37 -19.94 -21.29
C PRO A 233 6.86 -19.96 -20.98
N ALA A 234 6.22 -21.12 -21.09
CA ALA A 234 4.78 -21.25 -20.79
C ALA A 234 4.47 -20.95 -19.31
N ALA A 235 5.42 -21.22 -18.41
CA ALA A 235 5.35 -20.85 -17.00
C ALA A 235 6.73 -20.43 -16.46
N ALA A 236 6.74 -19.51 -15.49
CA ALA A 236 7.96 -19.04 -14.81
C ALA A 236 7.72 -18.66 -13.34
N SER A 237 8.75 -18.78 -12.52
CA SER A 237 8.73 -18.34 -11.12
C SER A 237 9.86 -17.35 -10.82
N PHE A 238 9.57 -16.32 -10.02
CA PHE A 238 10.51 -15.23 -9.74
C PHE A 238 10.73 -15.03 -8.24
N ARG A 239 11.96 -15.24 -7.75
CA ARG A 239 12.30 -15.18 -6.30
C ARG A 239 12.75 -13.81 -5.79
N ARG A 240 13.30 -12.97 -6.65
CA ARG A 240 14.00 -11.72 -6.24
C ARG A 240 13.17 -10.45 -6.42
N GLY A 241 11.86 -10.58 -6.60
CA GLY A 241 10.99 -9.42 -6.85
C GLY A 241 11.35 -8.66 -8.14
N ALA A 242 11.84 -9.39 -9.14
CA ALA A 242 12.09 -8.87 -10.47
C ALA A 242 11.67 -9.93 -11.49
N LEU A 243 10.90 -9.51 -12.48
CA LEU A 243 10.56 -10.29 -13.66
C LEU A 243 11.74 -10.19 -14.61
N ASN A 244 12.21 -11.32 -15.13
CA ASN A 244 13.26 -11.38 -16.13
C ASN A 244 12.78 -12.20 -17.32
N TRP A 245 13.32 -11.89 -18.49
CA TRP A 245 13.00 -12.61 -19.73
C TRP A 245 14.24 -12.79 -20.60
N PRO A 246 14.21 -13.75 -21.55
CA PRO A 246 15.32 -13.94 -22.48
C PRO A 246 15.54 -12.70 -23.36
N ARG A 247 16.80 -12.33 -23.55
CA ARG A 247 17.20 -11.29 -24.50
C ARG A 247 16.94 -11.74 -25.93
N ASP A 248 16.28 -10.90 -26.71
CA ASP A 248 16.18 -11.04 -28.17
C ASP A 248 16.86 -9.83 -28.83
N PRO A 249 17.90 -10.02 -29.65
CA PRO A 249 18.64 -8.92 -30.26
C PRO A 249 17.81 -8.10 -31.27
N ARG A 250 16.63 -8.58 -31.67
CA ARG A 250 15.71 -7.83 -32.54
C ARG A 250 14.97 -6.71 -31.82
N PHE A 251 14.95 -6.72 -30.49
CA PHE A 251 14.20 -5.73 -29.71
C PHE A 251 15.13 -4.93 -28.81
N ARG A 252 14.97 -3.61 -28.90
CA ARG A 252 15.66 -2.63 -28.04
C ARG A 252 14.82 -2.28 -26.82
N TYR A 253 13.50 -2.30 -26.96
CA TYR A 253 12.54 -1.97 -25.92
C TYR A 253 11.53 -3.10 -25.73
N TYR A 254 10.93 -3.14 -24.55
CA TYR A 254 9.89 -4.09 -24.20
C TYR A 254 8.71 -3.36 -23.55
N ARG A 255 7.49 -3.71 -23.95
CA ARG A 255 6.25 -3.42 -23.23
C ARG A 255 5.83 -4.70 -22.50
N LEU A 256 5.70 -4.59 -21.19
CA LEU A 256 5.35 -5.68 -20.28
C LEU A 256 3.93 -5.46 -19.76
N GLN A 257 3.09 -6.49 -19.93
CA GLN A 257 1.80 -6.55 -19.27
C GLN A 257 1.72 -7.72 -18.30
N VAL A 258 1.16 -7.47 -17.12
CA VAL A 258 0.82 -8.48 -16.12
C VAL A 258 -0.67 -8.36 -15.77
N ALA A 259 -1.39 -9.47 -15.81
CA ALA A 259 -2.84 -9.52 -15.57
C ALA A 259 -3.22 -10.73 -14.72
N ARG A 260 -4.44 -10.70 -14.13
CA ARG A 260 -5.04 -11.85 -13.45
C ARG A 260 -5.58 -12.89 -14.43
N THR A 261 -5.94 -12.44 -15.63
CA THR A 261 -6.56 -13.24 -16.68
C THR A 261 -5.64 -13.35 -17.89
N ARG A 262 -5.81 -14.43 -18.65
CA ARG A 262 -4.95 -14.75 -19.81
C ARG A 262 -5.21 -13.85 -21.04
N ASP A 263 -6.35 -13.16 -21.07
CA ASP A 263 -6.80 -12.30 -22.16
C ASP A 263 -6.27 -10.86 -22.08
N PHE A 264 -5.76 -10.45 -20.91
CA PHE A 264 -5.25 -9.09 -20.65
C PHE A 264 -6.28 -7.99 -20.91
N THR A 265 -7.58 -8.28 -20.69
CA THR A 265 -8.66 -7.28 -20.85
C THR A 265 -8.52 -6.12 -19.86
N ALA A 266 -7.99 -6.39 -18.66
CA ALA A 266 -7.67 -5.38 -17.65
C ALA A 266 -6.32 -5.70 -16.98
N PRO A 267 -5.19 -5.30 -17.60
CA PRO A 267 -3.86 -5.50 -17.02
C PRO A 267 -3.75 -4.79 -15.66
N LEU A 268 -3.11 -5.46 -14.70
CA LEU A 268 -2.73 -4.84 -13.42
C LEU A 268 -1.51 -3.92 -13.59
N VAL A 269 -0.64 -4.30 -14.51
CA VAL A 269 0.61 -3.63 -14.83
C VAL A 269 0.71 -3.56 -16.35
N ASP A 270 0.98 -2.36 -16.86
CA ASP A 270 1.35 -2.09 -18.25
C ASP A 270 2.48 -1.06 -18.24
N VAL A 271 3.69 -1.50 -18.53
CA VAL A 271 4.94 -0.74 -18.31
C VAL A 271 5.95 -1.01 -19.41
N PHE A 272 6.98 -0.17 -19.48
CA PHE A 272 8.01 -0.25 -20.50
C PHE A 272 9.41 -0.44 -19.89
N ALA A 273 10.29 -1.13 -20.60
CA ALA A 273 11.68 -1.36 -20.21
C ALA A 273 12.62 -1.30 -21.43
N ASP A 274 13.84 -0.81 -21.23
CA ASP A 274 15.00 -0.90 -22.15
C ASP A 274 15.98 -2.00 -21.73
N THR A 275 15.59 -2.82 -20.76
CA THR A 275 16.38 -3.95 -20.24
C THR A 275 15.50 -5.18 -20.14
N GLU A 276 16.12 -6.35 -19.99
CA GLU A 276 15.43 -7.63 -19.90
C GLU A 276 14.93 -7.97 -18.49
N THR A 277 14.72 -6.93 -17.67
CA THR A 277 14.30 -7.06 -16.28
C THR A 277 13.38 -5.93 -15.86
N PHE A 278 12.38 -6.26 -15.05
CA PHE A 278 11.49 -5.28 -14.43
C PHE A 278 11.32 -5.57 -12.94
N LYS A 279 11.61 -4.58 -12.10
CA LYS A 279 11.44 -4.70 -10.64
C LYS A 279 9.95 -4.68 -10.30
N THR A 280 9.49 -5.64 -9.50
CA THR A 280 8.08 -5.74 -9.08
C THR A 280 7.79 -4.99 -7.78
N GLY A 281 8.82 -4.39 -7.16
CA GLY A 281 8.65 -3.59 -5.94
C GLY A 281 7.68 -2.44 -6.17
N GLY A 282 6.66 -2.35 -5.31
CA GLY A 282 5.63 -1.31 -5.40
C GLY A 282 4.52 -1.57 -6.42
N LEU A 283 4.55 -2.69 -7.15
CA LEU A 283 3.42 -3.11 -7.98
C LEU A 283 2.36 -3.81 -7.12
N PRO A 284 1.07 -3.79 -7.53
CA PRO A 284 -0.01 -4.48 -6.82
C PRO A 284 -0.02 -5.98 -7.11
N LEU A 285 1.12 -6.65 -6.91
CA LEU A 285 1.31 -8.08 -7.15
C LEU A 285 1.52 -8.80 -5.81
N GLU A 286 0.68 -9.77 -5.53
CA GLU A 286 0.74 -10.60 -4.34
C GLU A 286 1.73 -11.76 -4.55
N ARG A 287 2.43 -12.14 -3.48
CA ARG A 287 3.35 -13.28 -3.53
C ARG A 287 2.58 -14.59 -3.58
N ASP A 288 3.22 -15.62 -4.14
CA ASP A 288 2.69 -16.98 -4.26
C ASP A 288 1.31 -17.05 -4.96
N THR A 289 0.96 -15.99 -5.70
CA THR A 289 -0.30 -15.84 -6.43
C THR A 289 -0.03 -15.97 -7.94
N PRO A 290 -0.81 -16.78 -8.68
CA PRO A 290 -0.62 -16.93 -10.11
C PRO A 290 -1.13 -15.71 -10.89
N TYR A 291 -0.30 -15.21 -11.79
CA TYR A 291 -0.65 -14.17 -12.77
C TYR A 291 -0.29 -14.63 -14.20
N TYR A 292 -0.70 -13.84 -15.18
CA TYR A 292 -0.29 -13.99 -16.58
C TYR A 292 0.56 -12.80 -17.00
N MET A 293 1.65 -13.10 -17.70
CA MET A 293 2.59 -12.13 -18.26
C MET A 293 2.64 -12.26 -19.78
N ARG A 294 2.70 -11.13 -20.49
CA ARG A 294 3.08 -11.09 -21.91
C ARG A 294 4.02 -9.93 -22.19
N LEU A 295 4.86 -10.10 -23.20
CA LEU A 295 5.82 -9.11 -23.66
C LEU A 295 5.57 -8.78 -25.12
N MET A 296 5.72 -7.50 -25.46
CA MET A 296 5.85 -7.03 -26.83
C MET A 296 7.21 -6.36 -26.92
N GLY A 297 8.02 -6.79 -27.88
CA GLY A 297 9.30 -6.14 -28.18
C GLY A 297 9.09 -5.01 -29.16
N ALA A 298 9.97 -4.01 -29.16
CA ALA A 298 10.07 -3.00 -30.20
C ALA A 298 11.52 -2.69 -30.50
N ASP A 299 11.79 -2.35 -31.75
CA ASP A 299 13.00 -1.67 -32.19
C ASP A 299 12.68 -0.19 -32.48
N ASP A 300 13.59 0.52 -33.12
CA ASP A 300 13.41 1.93 -33.48
C ASP A 300 12.34 2.11 -34.58
N ALA A 301 12.07 1.05 -35.36
CA ALA A 301 11.04 1.02 -36.39
C ALA A 301 9.65 0.91 -35.75
N GLY A 302 9.44 -0.01 -34.81
CA GLY A 302 8.14 -0.09 -34.15
C GLY A 302 7.92 -1.36 -33.34
N PRO A 303 6.67 -1.59 -32.92
CA PRO A 303 6.35 -2.72 -32.07
C PRO A 303 6.24 -3.99 -32.89
N GLY A 304 6.72 -5.08 -32.30
CA GLY A 304 6.47 -6.45 -32.72
C GLY A 304 5.08 -6.95 -32.31
N ALA A 305 4.88 -8.26 -32.47
CA ALA A 305 3.71 -8.95 -31.94
C ALA A 305 3.85 -9.23 -30.43
N TRP A 306 2.71 -9.40 -29.76
CA TRP A 306 2.68 -9.90 -28.39
C TRP A 306 3.15 -11.36 -28.31
N SER A 307 3.94 -11.67 -27.29
CA SER A 307 4.29 -13.05 -26.94
C SER A 307 3.05 -13.85 -26.57
N LYS A 308 3.15 -15.18 -26.65
CA LYS A 308 2.15 -16.05 -26.00
C LYS A 308 2.12 -15.74 -24.48
N PRO A 309 0.94 -15.80 -23.84
CA PRO A 309 0.85 -15.59 -22.40
C PRO A 309 1.66 -16.63 -21.62
N SER A 310 2.46 -16.16 -20.68
CA SER A 310 3.22 -16.96 -19.72
C SER A 310 2.55 -16.91 -18.35
N ARG A 311 2.35 -18.06 -17.69
CA ARG A 311 1.86 -18.10 -16.31
C ARG A 311 3.01 -17.85 -15.35
N ILE A 312 2.88 -16.85 -14.48
CA ILE A 312 3.96 -16.45 -13.57
C ILE A 312 3.55 -16.52 -12.10
N ILE A 313 4.53 -16.79 -11.22
CA ILE A 313 4.39 -16.69 -9.76
C ILE A 313 5.58 -15.89 -9.20
N ILE A 314 5.32 -14.95 -8.30
CA ILE A 314 6.36 -14.22 -7.56
C ILE A 314 6.52 -14.89 -6.20
N GLU A 315 7.62 -15.59 -6.01
CA GLU A 315 7.85 -16.39 -4.80
C GLU A 315 8.24 -15.52 -3.60
N ALA A 316 7.90 -15.98 -2.39
CA ALA A 316 8.43 -15.43 -1.15
C ALA A 316 9.95 -15.67 -1.03
N PRO A 317 10.71 -14.77 -0.36
CA PRO A 317 12.09 -15.05 -0.03
C PRO A 317 12.12 -16.28 0.89
N VAL A 318 12.97 -17.27 0.59
CA VAL A 318 13.13 -18.44 1.47
C VAL A 318 13.61 -17.93 2.84
N PRO A 319 12.95 -18.31 3.96
CA PRO A 319 13.42 -17.94 5.29
C PRO A 319 14.88 -18.39 5.46
N ALA A 320 15.76 -17.48 5.87
CA ALA A 320 17.13 -17.85 6.16
C ALA A 320 17.12 -18.96 7.23
N ALA A 321 17.64 -20.14 6.89
CA ALA A 321 17.80 -21.23 7.84
C ALA A 321 18.62 -20.70 9.02
N LYS A 322 18.02 -20.66 10.22
CA LYS A 322 18.74 -20.32 11.45
C LYS A 322 19.92 -21.28 11.55
N GLY A 323 21.12 -20.73 11.45
CA GLY A 323 22.37 -21.49 11.38
C GLY A 323 22.44 -22.58 12.43
N ALA A 324 22.71 -23.80 11.96
CA ALA A 324 23.03 -24.93 12.81
C ALA A 324 24.13 -24.52 13.80
N LYS A 325 23.84 -24.61 15.10
CA LYS A 325 24.84 -24.48 16.17
C LYS A 325 26.00 -25.40 15.82
N LYS A 326 27.14 -24.80 15.49
CA LYS A 326 28.43 -25.48 15.39
C LYS A 326 28.70 -26.13 16.75
N ARG A 327 28.41 -27.43 16.89
CA ARG A 327 28.84 -28.21 18.05
C ARG A 327 30.37 -28.23 18.00
N ARG A 328 31.02 -27.39 18.80
CA ARG A 328 32.43 -27.58 19.16
C ARG A 328 32.49 -28.94 19.86
N ARG A 329 33.17 -29.91 19.24
CA ARG A 329 33.63 -31.11 19.94
C ARG A 329 34.68 -30.65 20.95
N GLY A 330 34.50 -31.06 22.20
CA GLY A 330 35.57 -31.05 23.21
C GLY A 330 36.57 -32.16 22.96
#